data_AF-A0A7S4KCH3-F1
#
_entry.id   AF-A0A7S4KCH3-F1
#
_cell.length_a   1.000
_cell.length_b   1.000
_cell.length_c   1.000
_cell.angle_alpha   90.00
_cell.angle_beta   90.00
_cell.angle_gamma   90.00
#
_symmetry.space_group_name_H-M   'P 1'
#
loop_
_entity.id
_entity.type
_entity.pdbx_description
1 polymer ?
#
loop_
_entity_poly.entity_id
_entity_poly.type
_entity_poly.pdbx_seq_one_letter_code
_entity_poly.pdbx_strand_id
1 'polypeptide(L)'
;AALRSHGVSGYIETTKLIVGACKEIGKAIEAIDGIELVGRTDVCVVAFGAARGSGLNVYSLCDAMKDLRGWDIATLQHPAAAHLALTLPTSANAPQFAEDMRRAVTMLRADESGKYSGGTAGIYGMAASLPASFIEESVKVYLDTYTKAAPDPEEEV
;
A
#
# COMPACT_ATOMS: atom_id res chain seq x y z
N ALA A 1 -4.80 -8.16 -29.83
CA ALA A 1 -3.42 -7.71 -30.03
C ALA A 1 -2.46 -8.31 -28.99
N ALA A 2 -2.65 -8.01 -27.70
CA ALA A 2 -1.75 -8.42 -26.61
C ALA A 2 -1.42 -9.94 -26.56
N LEU A 3 -2.42 -10.83 -26.59
CA LEU A 3 -2.17 -12.27 -26.54
C LEU A 3 -1.25 -12.78 -27.68
N ARG A 4 -1.42 -12.21 -28.88
CA ARG A 4 -0.63 -12.58 -30.06
C ARG A 4 0.77 -11.99 -30.03
N SER A 5 0.94 -10.77 -29.52
CA SER A 5 2.24 -10.10 -29.45
C SER A 5 3.13 -10.67 -28.35
N HIS A 6 2.56 -11.07 -27.21
CA HIS A 6 3.33 -11.72 -26.14
C HIS A 6 3.63 -13.19 -26.47
N GLY A 7 2.62 -13.95 -26.94
CA GLY A 7 2.76 -15.39 -27.09
C GLY A 7 3.12 -16.09 -25.76
N VAL A 8 3.37 -17.40 -25.82
CA VAL A 8 3.67 -18.20 -24.62
C VAL A 8 4.99 -17.76 -23.96
N SER A 9 6.04 -17.56 -24.75
CA SER A 9 7.36 -17.14 -24.24
C SER A 9 7.31 -15.79 -23.55
N GLY A 10 6.61 -14.80 -24.12
CA GLY A 10 6.48 -13.48 -23.52
C GLY A 10 5.75 -13.50 -22.18
N TYR A 11 4.71 -14.33 -22.04
CA TYR A 11 4.03 -14.51 -20.75
C TYR A 11 4.91 -15.23 -19.71
N ILE A 12 5.69 -16.24 -20.12
CA ILE A 12 6.62 -16.92 -19.23
C ILE A 12 7.68 -15.95 -18.71
N GLU A 13 8.32 -15.17 -19.57
CA GLU A 13 9.34 -14.20 -19.16
C GLU A 13 8.77 -13.09 -18.29
N THR A 14 7.61 -12.54 -18.65
CA THR A 14 6.91 -11.53 -17.83
C THR A 14 6.58 -12.08 -16.44
N THR A 15 6.11 -13.33 -16.36
CA THR A 15 5.78 -13.98 -15.09
C THR A 15 7.04 -14.18 -14.23
N LYS A 16 8.16 -14.62 -14.82
CA LYS A 16 9.44 -14.76 -14.09
C LYS A 16 9.89 -13.44 -13.47
N LEU A 17 9.78 -12.33 -14.22
CA LEU A 17 10.14 -11.01 -13.72
C LEU A 17 9.27 -10.61 -12.52
N ILE A 18 7.94 -10.73 -12.66
CA ILE A 18 7.01 -10.31 -11.61
C ILE A 18 7.13 -11.19 -10.36
N VAL A 19 7.14 -12.51 -10.52
CA VAL A 19 7.25 -13.45 -9.40
C VAL A 19 8.64 -13.37 -8.76
N GLY A 20 9.69 -13.16 -9.56
CA GLY A 20 11.05 -12.94 -9.08
C GLY A 20 11.14 -11.71 -8.17
N ALA A 21 10.62 -10.58 -8.64
CA ALA A 21 10.55 -9.35 -7.87
C ALA A 21 9.70 -9.48 -6.61
N CYS A 22 8.58 -10.21 -6.67
CA CYS A 22 7.72 -10.45 -5.50
C CYS A 22 8.48 -11.21 -4.40
N LYS A 23 9.25 -12.24 -4.78
CA LYS A 23 10.12 -13.00 -3.86
C LYS A 23 11.28 -12.17 -3.33
N GLU A 24 11.86 -11.30 -4.14
CA GLU A 24 12.92 -10.39 -3.72
C GLU A 24 12.43 -9.42 -2.64
N ILE A 25 11.28 -8.76 -2.88
CA ILE A 25 10.67 -7.88 -1.90
C ILE A 25 10.27 -8.67 -0.65
N GLY A 26 9.70 -9.86 -0.81
CA GLY A 26 9.36 -10.75 0.30
C GLY A 26 10.53 -10.99 1.25
N LYS A 27 11.67 -11.43 0.71
CA LYS A 27 12.91 -11.64 1.49
C LYS A 27 13.42 -10.36 2.13
N ALA A 28 13.31 -9.23 1.43
CA ALA A 28 13.73 -7.95 1.98
C ALA A 28 12.86 -7.56 3.19
N ILE A 29 11.55 -7.79 3.14
CA ILE A 29 10.62 -7.52 4.24
C ILE A 29 10.93 -8.40 5.46
N GLU A 30 11.18 -9.69 5.25
CA GLU A 30 11.56 -10.61 6.33
C GLU A 30 12.84 -10.19 7.06
N ALA A 31 13.72 -9.43 6.40
CA ALA A 31 14.95 -8.92 6.99
C ALA A 31 14.78 -7.59 7.75
N ILE A 32 13.59 -6.97 7.74
CA ILE A 32 13.33 -5.68 8.38
C ILE A 32 12.67 -5.91 9.73
N ASP A 33 13.33 -5.47 10.81
CA ASP A 33 12.76 -5.57 12.15
C ASP A 33 11.48 -4.72 12.30
N GLY A 34 10.44 -5.34 12.84
CA GLY A 34 9.17 -4.70 13.19
C GLY A 34 8.07 -4.78 12.14
N ILE A 35 8.34 -5.36 10.97
CA ILE A 35 7.33 -5.71 9.96
C ILE A 35 7.38 -7.20 9.64
N GLU A 36 6.27 -7.75 9.16
CA GLU A 36 6.17 -9.16 8.82
C GLU A 36 5.36 -9.36 7.54
N LEU A 37 5.61 -10.47 6.84
CA LEU A 37 4.80 -10.88 5.70
C LEU A 37 3.44 -11.40 6.16
N VAL A 38 2.41 -11.02 5.41
CA VAL A 38 1.07 -11.58 5.55
C VAL A 38 0.86 -12.59 4.43
N GLY A 39 1.07 -13.87 4.74
CA GLY A 39 0.97 -14.95 3.76
C GLY A 39 2.28 -15.24 3.04
N ARG A 40 2.20 -15.58 1.74
CA ARG A 40 3.33 -16.08 0.93
C ARG A 40 3.54 -15.24 -0.33
N THR A 41 4.79 -15.14 -0.78
CA THR A 41 5.19 -14.39 -1.99
C THR A 41 5.41 -15.32 -3.20
N ASP A 42 4.47 -16.20 -3.48
CA ASP A 42 4.61 -17.20 -4.56
C ASP A 42 4.19 -16.69 -5.95
N VAL A 43 3.45 -15.57 -5.99
CA VAL A 43 2.82 -15.02 -7.20
C VAL A 43 3.22 -13.56 -7.41
N CYS A 44 2.26 -12.66 -7.64
CA CYS A 44 2.52 -11.25 -7.96
C CYS A 44 2.17 -10.27 -6.82
N VAL A 45 1.72 -10.73 -5.65
CA VAL A 45 1.32 -9.83 -4.56
C VAL A 45 2.20 -10.10 -3.35
N VAL A 46 2.74 -9.03 -2.78
CA VAL A 46 3.40 -9.05 -1.47
C VAL A 46 2.54 -8.27 -0.49
N ALA A 47 2.06 -8.94 0.54
CA ALA A 47 1.31 -8.34 1.64
C ALA A 47 2.18 -8.35 2.89
N PHE A 48 2.11 -7.26 3.67
CA PHE A 48 2.91 -7.07 4.87
C PHE A 48 2.12 -6.30 5.93
N GLY A 49 2.50 -6.49 7.18
CA GLY A 49 1.92 -5.85 8.35
C GLY A 49 3.00 -5.44 9.34
N ALA A 50 2.61 -4.71 10.36
CA ALA A 50 3.47 -4.49 11.52
C ALA A 50 3.55 -5.78 12.33
N ALA A 51 4.78 -6.23 12.64
CA ALA A 51 4.98 -7.40 13.49
C ALA A 51 4.38 -7.16 14.88
N ARG A 52 3.82 -8.21 15.49
CA ARG A 52 3.25 -8.11 16.84
C ARG A 52 4.27 -7.55 17.84
N GLY A 53 3.90 -6.47 18.52
CA GLY A 53 4.73 -5.84 19.56
C GLY A 53 5.84 -4.93 19.04
N SER A 54 5.91 -4.67 17.73
CA SER A 54 6.93 -3.77 17.16
C SER A 54 6.69 -2.29 17.46
N GLY A 55 5.47 -1.93 17.88
CA GLY A 55 5.06 -0.54 18.06
C GLY A 55 4.83 0.22 16.75
N LEU A 56 5.01 -0.44 15.59
CA LEU A 56 4.78 0.16 14.29
C LEU A 56 3.31 0.09 13.88
N ASN A 57 2.87 1.08 13.10
CA ASN A 57 1.59 1.09 12.42
C ASN A 57 1.83 0.95 10.91
N VAL A 58 1.28 -0.10 10.29
CA VAL A 58 1.44 -0.37 8.84
C VAL A 58 0.89 0.76 7.97
N TYR A 59 -0.16 1.45 8.41
CA TYR A 59 -0.72 2.57 7.65
C TYR A 59 0.20 3.80 7.69
N SER A 60 0.87 4.04 8.82
CA SER A 60 1.92 5.06 8.93
C SER A 60 3.11 4.71 8.04
N LEU A 61 3.43 3.42 7.88
CA LEU A 61 4.45 2.95 6.95
C LEU A 61 4.05 3.24 5.50
N CYS A 62 2.79 3.02 5.12
CA CYS A 62 2.29 3.41 3.80
C CYS A 62 2.41 4.93 3.56
N ASP A 63 2.04 5.75 4.53
CA ASP A 63 2.17 7.21 4.43
C ASP A 63 3.64 7.65 4.30
N ALA A 64 4.56 7.03 5.05
CA ALA A 64 5.99 7.30 4.95
C ALA A 64 6.58 6.87 3.60
N MET A 65 6.17 5.73 3.07
CA MET A 65 6.54 5.28 1.72
C MET A 65 6.04 6.25 0.64
N LYS A 66 4.82 6.76 0.79
CA LYS A 66 4.25 7.78 -0.10
C LYS A 66 5.02 9.10 -0.04
N ASP A 67 5.41 9.55 1.15
CA ASP A 67 6.20 10.77 1.35
C ASP A 67 7.63 10.65 0.78
N LEU A 68 8.26 9.48 0.89
CA LEU A 68 9.61 9.24 0.38
C LEU A 68 9.72 9.32 -1.14
N ARG A 69 8.81 8.63 -1.83
CA ARG A 69 8.93 8.42 -3.29
C ARG A 69 7.59 8.31 -4.03
N GLY A 70 6.48 8.65 -3.39
CA GLY A 70 5.16 8.56 -4.00
C GLY A 70 4.67 7.12 -4.18
N TRP A 71 5.17 6.18 -3.38
CA TRP A 71 4.67 4.80 -3.41
C TRP A 71 3.18 4.76 -3.04
N ASP A 72 2.37 4.22 -3.94
CA ASP A 72 0.94 3.99 -3.70
C ASP A 72 0.74 2.51 -3.36
N ILE A 73 0.36 2.26 -2.11
CA ILE A 73 0.29 0.92 -1.52
C ILE A 73 -1.14 0.70 -1.05
N ALA A 74 -1.74 -0.41 -1.44
CA ALA A 74 -3.11 -0.72 -1.06
C ALA A 74 -3.16 -1.09 0.42
N THR A 75 -3.94 -0.35 1.21
CA THR A 75 -4.19 -0.66 2.61
C THR A 75 -5.23 -1.77 2.75
N LEU A 76 -5.07 -2.61 3.75
CA LEU A 76 -5.93 -3.75 4.05
C LEU A 76 -6.41 -3.70 5.49
N GLN A 77 -7.51 -4.41 5.75
CA GLN A 77 -8.12 -4.55 7.07
C GLN A 77 -8.38 -6.03 7.36
N HIS A 78 -8.46 -6.37 8.64
CA HIS A 78 -8.72 -7.74 9.13
C HIS A 78 -7.73 -8.82 8.64
N PRO A 79 -6.44 -8.75 8.97
CA PRO A 79 -5.78 -7.86 9.94
C PRO A 79 -5.33 -6.52 9.33
N ALA A 80 -4.90 -5.58 10.17
CA ALA A 80 -4.26 -4.34 9.69
C ALA A 80 -3.00 -4.70 8.89
N ALA A 81 -3.03 -4.42 7.59
CA ALA A 81 -1.96 -4.79 6.67
C ALA A 81 -1.94 -3.84 5.46
N ALA A 82 -0.99 -4.04 4.57
CA ALA A 82 -0.93 -3.41 3.27
C ALA A 82 -0.38 -4.39 2.24
N HIS A 83 -0.67 -4.17 0.96
CA HIS A 83 -0.06 -4.96 -0.11
C HIS A 83 0.37 -4.12 -1.30
N LEU A 84 1.37 -4.65 -2.01
CA LEU A 84 1.75 -4.19 -3.34
C LEU A 84 1.48 -5.32 -4.35
N ALA A 85 0.62 -5.02 -5.33
CA ALA A 85 0.45 -5.87 -6.50
C ALA A 85 1.53 -5.54 -7.54
N LEU A 86 2.47 -6.45 -7.72
CA LEU A 86 3.55 -6.30 -8.67
C LEU A 86 3.06 -6.45 -10.10
N THR A 87 3.52 -5.51 -10.92
CA THR A 87 3.37 -5.43 -12.37
C THR A 87 4.76 -5.24 -12.97
N LEU A 88 4.90 -5.21 -14.29
CA LEU A 88 6.20 -4.98 -14.93
C LEU A 88 6.92 -3.70 -14.43
N PRO A 89 6.26 -2.52 -14.33
CA PRO A 89 6.90 -1.31 -13.80
C PRO A 89 7.36 -1.43 -12.35
N THR A 90 6.53 -1.98 -11.45
CA THR A 90 6.90 -2.08 -10.04
C THR A 90 7.97 -3.16 -9.82
N SER A 91 7.98 -4.22 -10.63
CA SER A 91 9.01 -5.26 -10.59
C SER A 91 10.40 -4.73 -10.94
N ALA A 92 10.50 -3.81 -11.90
CA ALA A 92 11.76 -3.16 -12.24
C ALA A 92 12.33 -2.28 -11.11
N ASN A 93 11.50 -1.91 -10.13
CA ASN A 93 11.86 -1.05 -9.01
C ASN A 93 11.88 -1.81 -7.66
N ALA A 94 11.87 -3.15 -7.67
CA ALA A 94 11.89 -3.96 -6.46
C ALA A 94 13.04 -3.65 -5.48
N PRO A 95 14.30 -3.46 -5.94
CA PRO A 95 15.39 -3.06 -5.03
C PRO A 95 15.13 -1.70 -4.38
N GLN A 96 14.59 -0.75 -5.14
CA GLN A 96 14.29 0.59 -4.64
C GLN A 96 13.15 0.57 -3.63
N PHE A 97 12.11 -0.22 -3.88
CA PHE A 97 11.01 -0.42 -2.94
C PHE A 97 11.50 -0.99 -1.60
N ALA A 98 12.35 -2.03 -1.65
CA ALA A 98 12.93 -2.64 -0.45
C ALA A 98 13.79 -1.65 0.35
N GLU A 99 14.56 -0.81 -0.33
CA GLU A 99 15.38 0.21 0.31
C GLU A 99 14.53 1.31 0.96
N ASP A 100 13.50 1.77 0.26
CA ASP A 100 12.59 2.76 0.83
C ASP A 100 11.82 2.22 2.02
N MET A 101 11.46 0.94 2.02
CA MET A 101 10.79 0.33 3.16
C MET A 101 11.69 0.31 4.39
N ARG A 102 12.98 -0.02 4.24
CA ARG A 102 13.96 0.10 5.34
C ARG A 102 14.05 1.52 5.88
N ARG A 103 14.13 2.50 4.96
CA ARG A 103 14.20 3.92 5.32
C ARG A 103 12.92 4.39 6.00
N ALA A 104 11.75 4.00 5.50
CA ALA A 104 10.46 4.36 6.07
C ALA A 104 10.30 3.80 7.49
N VAL A 105 10.68 2.55 7.75
CA VAL A 105 10.71 1.98 9.10
C VAL A 105 11.65 2.76 10.02
N THR A 106 12.83 3.15 9.52
CA THR A 106 13.79 3.96 10.29
C THR A 106 13.22 5.34 10.62
N MET A 107 12.56 5.99 9.66
CA MET A 107 11.90 7.28 9.84
C MET A 107 10.79 7.20 10.88
N LEU A 108 9.95 6.16 10.83
CA LEU A 108 8.87 5.98 11.81
C LEU A 108 9.39 5.76 13.23
N ARG A 109 10.50 5.04 13.39
CA ARG A 109 11.10 4.84 14.72
C ARG A 109 11.73 6.10 15.29
N ALA A 110 12.19 7.02 14.43
CA ALA A 110 12.76 8.30 14.83
C ALA A 110 11.71 9.42 14.93
N ASP A 111 10.47 9.19 14.52
CA ASP A 111 9.41 10.19 14.49
C ASP A 111 8.77 10.39 15.87
N GLU A 112 9.35 11.30 16.66
CA GLU A 112 8.76 11.75 17.94
C GLU A 112 7.59 12.74 17.73
N SER A 113 7.46 13.30 16.52
CA SER A 113 6.45 14.32 16.21
C SER A 113 5.07 13.75 15.87
N GLY A 114 5.00 12.45 15.60
CA GLY A 114 3.77 11.78 15.16
C GLY A 114 3.31 12.23 13.77
N LYS A 115 4.22 12.69 12.90
CA LYS A 115 3.93 13.17 11.54
C LYS A 115 3.09 12.17 10.75
N TYR A 116 3.36 10.87 10.90
CA TYR A 116 2.69 9.82 10.15
C TYR A 116 1.45 9.22 10.86
N SER A 117 0.89 9.90 11.88
CA SER A 117 -0.31 9.44 12.59
C SER A 117 -1.63 9.91 11.97
N GLY A 118 -1.59 10.94 11.11
CA GLY A 118 -2.79 11.64 10.64
C GLY A 118 -3.40 11.09 9.35
N GLY A 119 -2.62 10.94 8.28
CA GLY A 119 -3.09 10.75 6.90
C GLY A 119 -3.93 9.49 6.65
N THR A 120 -3.39 8.56 5.86
CA THR A 120 -4.05 7.26 5.68
C THR A 120 -4.11 6.52 7.01
N ALA A 121 -3.08 6.69 7.86
CA ALA A 121 -3.03 6.11 9.20
C ALA A 121 -4.19 6.51 10.11
N GLY A 122 -4.58 7.78 10.12
CA GLY A 122 -5.70 8.25 10.92
C GLY A 122 -7.02 7.72 10.39
N ILE A 123 -7.26 7.81 9.08
CA ILE A 123 -8.50 7.34 8.45
C ILE A 123 -8.71 5.85 8.65
N TYR A 124 -7.73 5.02 8.27
CA TYR A 124 -7.86 3.56 8.37
C TYR A 124 -7.75 3.06 9.81
N GLY A 125 -7.01 3.76 10.67
CA GLY A 125 -6.98 3.49 12.10
C GLY A 125 -8.33 3.72 12.77
N MET A 126 -9.00 4.85 12.47
CA MET A 126 -10.36 5.11 12.94
C MET A 126 -11.35 4.10 12.35
N ALA A 127 -11.29 3.86 11.03
CA ALA A 127 -12.23 2.99 10.33
C ALA A 127 -12.27 1.58 10.93
N ALA A 128 -11.12 1.04 11.35
CA ALA A 128 -11.04 -0.27 11.99
C ALA A 128 -11.75 -0.36 13.35
N SER A 129 -12.05 0.77 13.99
CA SER A 129 -12.71 0.85 15.31
C SER A 129 -14.19 1.26 15.26
N LEU A 130 -14.65 1.76 14.12
CA LEU A 130 -15.99 2.32 13.97
C LEU A 130 -17.02 1.25 13.56
N PRO A 131 -18.30 1.42 13.92
CA PRO A 131 -19.37 0.56 13.42
C PRO A 131 -19.50 0.62 11.89
N ALA A 132 -19.85 -0.50 11.27
CA ALA A 132 -20.00 -0.60 9.81
C ALA A 132 -20.93 0.47 9.21
N SER A 133 -22.02 0.82 9.92
CA SER A 133 -22.97 1.84 9.49
C SER A 133 -22.34 3.23 9.30
N PHE A 134 -21.32 3.57 10.10
CA PHE A 134 -20.60 4.84 9.94
C PHE A 134 -19.70 4.82 8.70
N ILE A 135 -19.07 3.69 8.43
CA ILE A 135 -18.24 3.48 7.24
C ILE A 135 -19.11 3.56 5.98
N GLU A 136 -20.28 2.92 5.98
CA GLU A 136 -21.24 2.99 4.87
C GLU A 136 -21.64 4.43 4.56
N GLU A 137 -21.98 5.22 5.58
CA GLU A 137 -22.37 6.62 5.37
C GLU A 137 -21.20 7.47 4.85
N SER A 138 -20.00 7.24 5.38
CA SER A 138 -18.78 7.92 4.92
C SER A 138 -18.49 7.61 3.44
N VAL A 139 -18.67 6.35 3.02
CA VAL A 139 -18.48 5.93 1.63
C VAL A 139 -19.52 6.54 0.70
N LYS A 140 -20.80 6.67 1.12
CA LYS A 140 -21.81 7.38 0.33
C LYS A 140 -21.42 8.83 0.09
N VAL A 141 -21.04 9.56 1.15
CA VAL A 141 -20.59 10.95 1.03
C VAL A 141 -19.36 11.06 0.11
N TYR A 142 -18.42 10.13 0.23
CA TYR A 142 -17.28 10.06 -0.68
C TYR A 142 -17.74 9.90 -2.14
N LEU A 143 -18.63 8.95 -2.45
CA LEU A 143 -19.16 8.77 -3.80
C LEU A 143 -19.93 10.00 -4.31
N ASP A 144 -20.74 10.62 -3.46
CA ASP A 144 -21.46 11.85 -3.81
C ASP A 144 -20.50 12.98 -4.20
N THR A 145 -19.34 13.09 -3.55
CA THR A 145 -18.34 14.12 -3.90
C THR A 145 -17.71 13.89 -5.27
N TYR A 146 -17.68 12.66 -5.78
CA TYR A 146 -17.22 12.36 -7.14
C TYR A 146 -18.27 12.66 -8.21
N THR A 147 -19.56 12.61 -7.85
CA THR A 147 -20.66 12.73 -8.81
C THR A 147 -21.38 14.08 -8.75
N LYS A 148 -21.15 14.90 -7.72
CA LYS A 148 -21.65 16.26 -7.67
C LYS A 148 -21.03 17.07 -8.81
N ALA A 149 -21.86 17.52 -9.75
CA ALA A 149 -21.47 18.57 -10.68
C ALA A 149 -21.04 19.79 -9.86
N ALA A 150 -19.99 20.49 -10.29
CA ALA A 150 -19.64 21.77 -9.71
C ALA A 150 -20.90 22.66 -9.70
N PRO A 151 -21.20 23.39 -8.61
CA PRO A 151 -22.29 24.37 -8.64
C PRO A 151 -22.03 25.34 -9.80
N ASP A 152 -23.10 25.74 -10.51
CA ASP A 152 -22.97 26.74 -11.55
C ASP A 152 -22.42 28.03 -10.91
N PRO A 153 -21.48 28.74 -11.55
CA PRO A 153 -20.90 29.97 -11.00
C PRO A 153 -21.91 31.07 -10.67
N GLU A 154 -23.17 30.91 -11.08
CA GLU A 154 -24.25 31.89 -10.92
C GLU A 154 -25.08 31.70 -9.63
N GLU A 155 -24.84 30.66 -8.82
CA GLU A 155 -25.54 30.48 -7.53
C GLU A 155 -24.83 31.14 -6.32
N GLU A 156 -23.67 31.76 -6.51
CA GLU A 156 -23.05 32.66 -5.52
C GLU A 156 -23.42 34.14 -5.82
N VAL A 157 -24.69 34.51 -5.61
CA VAL A 157 -25.12 35.93 -5.49
C VAL A 157 -26.01 36.12 -4.27
#